data_AF-A0AB37USN1-F1
#
_entry.id   AF-A0AB37USN1-F1
#
_cell.length_a   1.000
_cell.length_b   1.000
_cell.length_c   1.000
_cell.angle_alpha   90.00
_cell.angle_beta   90.00
_cell.angle_gamma   90.00
#
_symmetry.space_group_name_H-M   'P 1'
#
loop_
_entity.id
_entity.type
_entity.pdbx_description
1 polymer ?
#
loop_
_entity_poly.entity_id
_entity_poly.type
_entity_poly.pdbx_seq_one_letter_code
_entity_poly.pdbx_strand_id
1 'polypeptide(L)' 'MTATLSNNVITAVEVTPHATDPTSLDYQERFADAVPAEVVGRPLDEVRVGRLAGSSGTPNGFNAAIQRIKEQSRR' A
#
# COMPACT_ATOMS: atom_id res chain seq x y z
N MET A 1 7.35 1.28 -2.79
CA MET A 1 6.60 0.74 -1.64
C MET A 1 7.37 -0.43 -1.08
N THR A 2 7.46 -0.47 0.25
CA THR A 2 8.03 -1.58 1.02
C THR A 2 6.99 -2.06 2.01
N ALA A 3 6.89 -3.38 2.22
CA ALA A 3 6.06 -3.96 3.27
C ALA A 3 6.89 -4.93 4.10
N THR A 4 6.77 -4.85 5.42
CA THR A 4 7.38 -5.77 6.36
C THR A 4 6.32 -6.75 6.83
N LEU A 5 6.68 -8.03 6.83
CA LEU A 5 5.79 -9.14 7.16
C LEU A 5 6.35 -9.90 8.36
N SER A 6 5.46 -10.33 9.25
CA SER A 6 5.74 -11.30 10.30
C SER A 6 4.62 -12.32 10.33
N ASN A 7 4.92 -13.61 10.17
CA ASN A 7 3.92 -14.69 10.13
C ASN A 7 2.75 -14.40 9.16
N ASN A 8 3.05 -13.89 7.96
CA ASN A 8 2.07 -13.51 6.95
C ASN A 8 1.15 -12.33 7.35
N VAL A 9 1.47 -11.60 8.41
CA VAL A 9 0.78 -10.37 8.85
C VAL A 9 1.65 -9.16 8.52
N ILE A 10 1.03 -8.10 8.00
CA ILE A 10 1.73 -6.84 7.73
C ILE A 10 2.03 -6.15 9.06
N THR A 11 3.31 -5.93 9.36
CA THR A 11 3.75 -5.20 10.56
C THR A 11 4.15 -3.77 10.27
N ALA A 12 4.56 -3.48 9.04
CA ALA A 12 4.84 -2.13 8.58
C ALA A 12 4.62 -2.03 7.07
N VAL A 13 4.20 -0.85 6.61
CA VAL A 13 4.10 -0.50 5.19
C VAL A 13 4.61 0.91 5.00
N GLU A 14 5.41 1.10 3.97
CA GLU A 14 5.93 2.40 3.57
C GLU A 14 5.68 2.60 2.08
N VAL A 15 5.02 3.71 1.73
CA VAL A 15 4.77 4.10 0.34
C VAL A 15 5.54 5.36 0.05
N THR A 16 6.58 5.25 -0.75
CA THR A 16 7.38 6.39 -1.23
C THR A 16 6.67 7.06 -2.41
N PRO A 17 6.28 8.35 -2.32
CA PRO A 17 5.79 9.11 -3.45
C PRO A 17 6.89 9.36 -4.49
N HIS A 18 6.52 9.38 -5.77
CA HIS A 18 7.43 9.64 -6.89
C HIS A 18 6.87 10.63 -7.92
N ALA A 19 5.65 11.13 -7.72
CA ALA A 19 5.07 12.12 -8.62
C ALA A 19 5.87 13.43 -8.60
N THR A 20 6.07 14.01 -9.79
CA THR A 20 6.66 15.33 -9.98
C THR A 20 5.60 16.42 -10.12
N ASP A 21 4.39 16.06 -10.55
CA ASP A 21 3.24 16.96 -10.56
C ASP A 21 2.72 17.19 -9.13
N PRO A 22 2.55 18.45 -8.68
CA PRO A 22 2.16 18.77 -7.30
C PRO A 22 0.82 18.16 -6.87
N THR A 23 -0.16 18.10 -7.78
CA THR A 23 -1.48 17.53 -7.48
C THR A 23 -1.37 16.02 -7.28
N SER A 24 -0.62 15.35 -8.15
CA SER A 24 -0.37 13.92 -8.07
C SER A 24 0.47 13.56 -6.83
N LEU A 25 1.41 14.42 -6.44
CA LEU A 25 2.23 14.26 -5.24
C LEU A 25 1.37 14.32 -3.98
N ASP A 26 0.51 15.34 -3.85
CA ASP A 26 -0.42 15.47 -2.70
C ASP A 26 -1.32 14.23 -2.55
N TYR A 27 -1.83 13.67 -3.65
CA TYR A 27 -2.60 12.41 -3.59
C TYR A 27 -1.75 11.20 -3.18
N GLN A 28 -0.48 11.14 -3.58
CA GLN A 28 0.41 10.05 -3.19
C GLN A 28 0.83 10.14 -1.72
N GLU A 29 1.12 11.34 -1.23
CA GLU A 29 1.46 11.62 0.18
C GLU A 29 0.28 11.27 1.09
N ARG A 30 -0.92 11.78 0.80
CA ARG A 30 -2.11 11.46 1.62
C ARG A 30 -2.44 9.96 1.60
N PHE A 31 -2.18 9.28 0.48
CA PHE A 31 -2.34 7.84 0.42
C PHE A 31 -1.29 7.12 1.26
N ALA A 32 -0.02 7.55 1.20
CA ALA A 32 1.07 7.00 1.98
C ALA A 32 0.84 7.15 3.48
N ASP A 33 0.24 8.24 3.91
CA ASP A 33 -0.11 8.49 5.31
C ASP A 33 -1.33 7.65 5.77
N ALA A 34 -2.32 7.45 4.89
CA ALA A 34 -3.55 6.74 5.24
C ALA A 34 -3.41 5.21 5.21
N VAL A 35 -2.61 4.68 4.29
CA VAL A 35 -2.56 3.23 4.04
C VAL A 35 -2.06 2.39 5.23
N PRO A 36 -1.07 2.80 6.05
CA PRO A 36 -0.59 1.98 7.15
C PRO A 36 -1.69 1.69 8.16
N ALA A 37 -2.57 2.66 8.45
CA ALA A 37 -3.69 2.49 9.37
C ALA A 37 -4.70 1.44 8.90
N GLU A 38 -4.81 1.23 7.59
CA GLU A 38 -5.77 0.29 6.98
C GLU A 38 -5.22 -1.14 6.86
N VAL A 39 -3.90 -1.31 6.86
CA VAL A 39 -3.26 -2.58 6.47
C VAL A 39 -2.34 -3.17 7.54
N VAL A 40 -1.77 -2.36 8.43
CA VAL A 40 -0.92 -2.87 9.52
C VAL A 40 -1.78 -3.70 10.49
N GLY A 41 -1.26 -4.86 10.88
CA GLY A 41 -1.96 -5.84 11.71
C GLY A 41 -2.88 -6.78 10.92
N ARG A 42 -3.06 -6.59 9.61
CA ARG A 42 -3.90 -7.46 8.78
C ARG A 42 -3.07 -8.56 8.11
N PRO A 43 -3.64 -9.77 7.94
CA PRO A 43 -3.03 -10.80 7.11
C PRO A 43 -2.82 -10.27 5.69
N LEU A 44 -1.63 -10.53 5.13
CA LEU A 44 -1.28 -10.10 3.79
C LEU A 44 -2.35 -10.55 2.79
N ASP A 45 -2.80 -11.81 2.90
CA ASP A 45 -3.81 -12.41 2.01
C ASP A 45 -5.16 -11.65 2.00
N GLU A 46 -5.54 -11.00 3.09
CA GLU A 46 -6.81 -10.28 3.25
C GLU A 46 -6.71 -8.78 2.94
N VAL A 47 -5.50 -8.27 2.73
CA VAL A 47 -5.29 -6.84 2.47
C VAL A 47 -5.76 -6.49 1.07
N ARG A 48 -6.76 -5.59 1.03
CA ARG A 48 -7.24 -4.92 -0.17
C ARG A 48 -7.75 -3.54 0.23
N VAL A 49 -7.11 -2.50 -0.27
CA VAL A 49 -7.51 -1.12 0.03
C VAL A 49 -8.40 -0.57 -1.08
N GLY A 50 -9.48 0.09 -0.67
CA GLY A 50 -10.39 0.81 -1.56
C GLY A 50 -9.90 2.22 -1.88
N ARG A 51 -10.81 3.11 -2.25
CA ARG A 51 -10.48 4.53 -2.41
C ARG A 51 -10.03 5.10 -1.06
N LEU A 52 -8.77 5.52 -0.99
CA LEU A 52 -8.18 6.19 0.16
C LEU A 52 -7.76 7.60 -0.23
N ALA A 53 -8.00 8.55 0.68
CA ALA A 53 -7.60 9.94 0.54
C ALA A 53 -8.01 10.63 -0.79
N GLY A 54 -9.14 10.23 -1.37
CA GLY A 54 -9.63 10.77 -2.65
C GLY A 54 -8.91 10.26 -3.90
N SER A 55 -7.81 9.49 -3.76
CA SER A 55 -7.10 8.92 -4.90
C SER A 55 -7.83 7.69 -5.44
N SER A 56 -8.18 7.72 -6.73
CA SER A 56 -8.72 6.55 -7.45
C SER A 56 -7.63 5.68 -8.09
N GLY A 57 -6.46 6.24 -8.38
CA GLY A 57 -5.36 5.54 -9.06
C GLY A 57 -4.38 4.86 -8.09
N THR A 58 -4.01 5.52 -6.99
CA THR A 58 -3.01 5.02 -6.03
C THR A 58 -3.39 3.69 -5.38
N PRO A 59 -4.67 3.43 -4.99
CA PRO A 59 -5.08 2.15 -4.42
C PRO A 59 -4.86 0.96 -5.34
N ASN A 60 -5.02 1.14 -6.66
CA ASN A 60 -4.82 0.06 -7.63
C ASN A 60 -3.35 -0.36 -7.72
N GLY A 61 -2.43 0.61 -7.76
CA GLY A 61 -0.99 0.36 -7.75
C GLY A 61 -0.55 -0.33 -6.47
N PHE A 62 -1.06 0.11 -5.32
CA PHE A 62 -0.78 -0.51 -4.03
C PHE A 62 -1.27 -1.97 -3.98
N ASN A 63 -2.53 -2.22 -4.37
CA ASN A 63 -3.08 -3.58 -4.38
C ASN A 63 -2.29 -4.51 -5.34
N ALA A 64 -1.84 -4.00 -6.49
CA ALA A 64 -1.01 -4.75 -7.41
C ALA A 64 0.38 -5.08 -6.83
N ALA A 65 0.96 -4.16 -6.04
CA ALA A 65 2.23 -4.41 -5.35
C ALA A 65 2.07 -5.46 -4.25
N ILE A 66 1.00 -5.41 -3.45
CA ILE A 66 0.66 -6.43 -2.45
C ILE A 66 0.50 -7.81 -3.10
N GLN A 67 -0.17 -7.90 -4.26
CA GLN A 67 -0.28 -9.18 -4.97
C GLN A 67 1.07 -9.75 -5.41
N ARG A 68 1.99 -8.90 -5.90
CA ARG A 68 3.36 -9.34 -6.21
C ARG A 68 4.11 -9.85 -4.97
N ILE A 69 3.96 -9.17 -3.83
CA ILE A 69 4.59 -9.60 -2.57
C ILE A 69 4.03 -10.97 -2.12
N LYS A 70 2.72 -11.21 -2.30
CA LYS A 70 2.10 -12.52 -2.05
C LYS A 70 2.69 -13.61 -2.94
N GLU A 71 2.82 -13.34 -4.24
CA GLU A 71 3.40 -14.28 -5.19
C GLU A 71 4.87 -14.59 -4.86
N GLN A 72 5.63 -13.58 -4.44
CA GLN A 72 7.03 -13.76 -4.03
C GLN A 72 7.17 -14.51 -2.71
N SER A 73 6.27 -14.31 -1.74
CA SER A 73 6.31 -14.98 -0.43
C SER A 73 5.86 -16.45 -0.48
N ARG A 74 5.24 -16.89 -1.58
CA ARG A 74 4.81 -18.28 -1.81
C ARG A 74 5.89 -19.17 -2.43
N ARG A 75 7.05 -18.61 -2.78
CA ARG A 75 8.23 -19.35 -3.24
C ARG A 75 9.17 -19.66 -2.08
#